data_AF-A0A0Q9RFA0-F1
#
_entry.id   AF-A0A0Q9RFA0-F1
#
_cell.length_a   1.000
_cell.length_b   1.000
_cell.length_c   1.000
_cell.angle_alpha   90.00
_cell.angle_beta   90.00
_cell.angle_gamma   90.00
#
_symmetry.space_group_name_H-M   'P 1'
#
loop_
_entity.id
_entity.type
_entity.pdbx_description
1 polymer ?
#
loop_
_entity_poly.entity_id
_entity_poly.type
_entity_poly.pdbx_seq_one_letter_code
_entity_poly.pdbx_strand_id
1 'polypeptide(L)'
;MESKRGWLKQSFGKRLNAIHSWNAWILVLLTVTGIVLSIGAIRGDLGAFRVTLKQLHIYLGVASVLLMILYAPMIRKHWRQIRARRNQRANLVFVLALLIGWAVSGVILWQFRHMPPALNNAALLVHDLLTWVGVPYAVYHAISRSRWLKHQQRLEQAAARPPAAASVAAADIAPAASEDAAAGRTAAQAVIATLKESPITRASFLRLVAGVVLVIAVGPAFYRWIKGAFDTGGSSTAEYVASDGNRMLPPPEPLPDSAAVVGGGAKGNFRIYTVTEIPTFSSDTWKFAISGLVDKPNAWSWEQFLQMKRTVQVSDFHCVTGWSVYQCTWEGIPLKQLLAAAGVQASAKYVKFYSGDKVYTDALSLSQANGDDIMVAVLMDGKPIPQQLGGPVRLIVPQMYAYKSVKWLQGIELIEKEHMGYWEVRGYDNDAWVGKSNA
;
A
#
# COMPACT_ATOMS: atom_id res chain seq x y z
N MET A 1 17.16 -28.03 -26.00
CA MET A 1 18.40 -27.94 -25.18
C MET A 1 19.55 -27.19 -25.87
N GLU A 2 19.42 -26.70 -27.11
CA GLU A 2 20.50 -25.99 -27.83
C GLU A 2 20.74 -24.54 -27.39
N SER A 3 19.72 -23.80 -26.92
CA SER A 3 19.90 -22.39 -26.51
C SER A 3 20.77 -22.22 -25.25
N LYS A 4 20.75 -23.19 -24.33
CA LYS A 4 21.58 -23.18 -23.10
C LYS A 4 23.08 -23.28 -23.40
N ARG A 5 23.48 -23.96 -24.49
CA ARG A 5 24.88 -24.10 -24.92
C ARG A 5 25.47 -22.80 -25.49
N GLY A 6 24.64 -21.89 -25.99
CA GLY A 6 25.07 -20.60 -26.52
C GLY A 6 25.46 -19.58 -25.45
N TRP A 7 24.69 -19.50 -24.35
CA TRP A 7 24.89 -18.48 -23.31
C TRP A 7 26.19 -18.66 -22.51
N LEU A 8 26.53 -19.91 -22.13
CA LEU A 8 27.77 -20.20 -21.40
C LEU A 8 29.03 -19.92 -22.22
N LYS A 9 28.94 -20.02 -23.56
CA LYS A 9 30.03 -19.75 -24.50
C LYS A 9 30.25 -18.25 -24.79
N GLN A 10 29.35 -17.37 -24.35
CA GLN A 10 29.50 -15.93 -24.53
C GLN A 10 30.60 -15.35 -23.64
N SER A 11 31.29 -14.31 -24.12
CA SER A 11 32.28 -13.59 -23.33
C SER A 11 31.66 -12.99 -22.06
N PHE A 12 32.45 -12.89 -20.99
CA PHE A 12 32.01 -12.36 -19.70
C PHE A 12 31.27 -11.01 -19.83
N GLY A 13 31.79 -10.09 -20.65
CA GLY A 13 31.17 -8.79 -20.87
C GLY A 13 29.81 -8.86 -21.56
N LYS A 14 29.63 -9.75 -22.55
CA LYS A 14 28.33 -9.95 -23.22
C LYS A 14 27.28 -10.50 -22.24
N ARG A 15 27.66 -11.50 -21.43
CA ARG A 15 26.79 -12.07 -20.38
C ARG A 15 26.41 -11.02 -19.33
N LEU A 16 27.38 -10.23 -18.87
CA LEU A 16 27.16 -9.19 -17.87
C LEU A 16 26.20 -8.11 -18.38
N ASN A 17 26.38 -7.67 -19.62
CA ASN A 17 25.50 -6.69 -20.26
C ASN A 17 24.07 -7.24 -20.43
N ALA A 18 23.92 -8.50 -20.83
CA ALA A 18 22.62 -9.14 -20.98
C ALA A 18 21.87 -9.22 -19.65
N ILE A 19 22.55 -9.63 -18.56
CA ILE A 19 21.94 -9.65 -17.23
C ILE A 19 21.51 -8.25 -16.80
N HIS A 20 22.35 -7.22 -17.01
CA HIS A 20 21.99 -5.85 -16.68
C HIS A 20 20.79 -5.33 -17.49
N SER A 21 20.69 -5.66 -18.79
CA SER A 21 19.55 -5.24 -19.60
C SER A 21 18.26 -5.91 -19.18
N TRP A 22 18.30 -7.22 -18.90
CA TRP A 22 17.13 -7.94 -18.39
C TRP A 22 16.70 -7.43 -17.02
N ASN A 23 17.66 -7.16 -16.13
CA ASN A 23 17.38 -6.57 -14.82
C ASN A 23 16.72 -5.20 -14.94
N ALA A 24 17.16 -4.36 -15.88
CA ALA A 24 16.54 -3.05 -16.12
C ALA A 24 15.07 -3.19 -16.55
N TRP A 25 14.77 -4.10 -17.49
CA TRP A 25 13.39 -4.33 -17.92
C TRP A 25 12.49 -4.89 -16.82
N ILE A 26 12.98 -5.87 -16.05
CA ILE A 26 12.23 -6.43 -14.93
C ILE A 26 11.97 -5.36 -13.86
N LEU A 27 12.95 -4.50 -13.55
CA LEU A 27 12.76 -3.42 -12.60
C LEU A 27 11.71 -2.41 -13.08
N VAL A 28 11.67 -2.10 -14.38
CA VAL A 28 10.63 -1.24 -14.96
C VAL A 28 9.26 -1.88 -14.80
N LEU A 29 9.11 -3.15 -15.16
CA LEU A 29 7.84 -3.86 -15.03
C LEU A 29 7.38 -3.97 -13.56
N LEU A 30 8.31 -4.27 -12.63
CA LEU A 30 8.05 -4.26 -11.19
C LEU A 30 7.61 -2.88 -10.71
N THR A 31 8.27 -1.82 -11.16
CA THR A 31 7.89 -0.44 -10.81
C THR A 31 6.49 -0.11 -11.29
N VAL A 32 6.18 -0.40 -12.56
CA VAL A 32 4.86 -0.11 -13.15
C VAL A 32 3.77 -0.90 -12.43
N THR A 33 3.95 -2.21 -12.29
CA THR A 33 2.97 -3.07 -11.62
C THR A 33 2.79 -2.68 -10.14
N GLY A 34 3.87 -2.31 -9.44
CA GLY A 34 3.81 -1.81 -8.06
C GLY A 34 3.07 -0.47 -7.92
N ILE A 35 3.34 0.49 -8.82
CA ILE A 35 2.62 1.78 -8.85
C ILE A 35 1.12 1.54 -9.08
N VAL A 36 0.77 0.70 -10.05
CA VAL A 36 -0.64 0.40 -10.36
C VAL A 36 -1.33 -0.27 -9.16
N LEU A 37 -0.67 -1.21 -8.46
CA LEU A 37 -1.19 -1.83 -7.24
C LEU A 37 -1.39 -0.85 -6.08
N SER A 38 -0.68 0.28 -6.06
CA SER A 38 -0.81 1.31 -5.04
C SER A 38 -2.07 2.20 -5.21
N ILE A 39 -2.66 2.24 -6.42
CA ILE A 39 -3.80 3.10 -6.75
C ILE A 39 -5.07 2.61 -6.04
N GLY A 40 -5.70 3.49 -5.26
CA GLY A 40 -6.90 3.17 -4.46
C GLY A 40 -8.10 2.69 -5.28
N ALA A 41 -8.35 3.27 -6.46
CA ALA A 41 -9.46 2.89 -7.34
C ALA A 41 -9.40 1.42 -7.79
N ILE A 42 -8.19 0.87 -7.94
CA ILE A 42 -7.99 -0.54 -8.33
C ILE A 42 -8.27 -1.49 -7.15
N ARG A 43 -8.28 -0.99 -5.90
CA ARG A 43 -8.69 -1.77 -4.72
C ARG A 43 -10.20 -1.96 -4.61
N GLY A 44 -11.00 -1.11 -5.26
CA GLY A 44 -12.46 -1.16 -5.28
C GLY A 44 -12.99 -1.97 -6.46
N ASP A 45 -13.38 -1.28 -7.52
CA ASP A 45 -14.22 -1.83 -8.60
C ASP A 45 -13.49 -2.83 -9.52
N LEU A 46 -12.16 -2.88 -9.46
CA LEU A 46 -11.32 -3.77 -10.26
C LEU A 46 -10.59 -4.83 -9.43
N GLY A 47 -11.19 -5.25 -8.31
CA GLY A 47 -10.54 -6.17 -7.37
C GLY A 47 -10.09 -7.51 -7.99
N ALA A 48 -10.83 -8.07 -8.95
CA ALA A 48 -10.39 -9.25 -9.71
C ALA A 48 -9.12 -8.99 -10.55
N PHE A 49 -9.05 -7.85 -11.24
CA PHE A 49 -7.86 -7.44 -11.98
C PHE A 49 -6.66 -7.21 -11.04
N ARG A 50 -6.90 -6.66 -9.85
CA ARG A 50 -5.86 -6.45 -8.83
C ARG A 50 -5.20 -7.76 -8.42
N VAL A 51 -5.96 -8.84 -8.24
CA VAL A 51 -5.40 -10.16 -7.88
C VAL A 51 -4.45 -10.65 -8.96
N THR A 52 -4.87 -10.60 -10.23
CA THR A 52 -4.02 -11.00 -11.37
C THR A 52 -2.75 -10.14 -11.44
N LEU A 53 -2.89 -8.82 -11.26
CA LEU A 53 -1.76 -7.91 -11.25
C LEU A 53 -0.77 -8.17 -10.10
N LYS A 54 -1.28 -8.52 -8.91
CA LYS A 54 -0.46 -8.94 -7.76
C LYS A 54 0.33 -10.21 -8.09
N GLN A 55 -0.30 -11.21 -8.69
CA GLN A 55 0.39 -12.44 -9.09
C GLN A 55 1.48 -12.17 -10.13
N LEU A 56 1.19 -11.32 -11.12
CA LEU A 56 2.19 -10.87 -12.09
C LEU A 56 3.39 -10.19 -11.40
N HIS A 57 3.12 -9.29 -10.44
CA HIS A 57 4.18 -8.61 -9.69
C HIS A 57 5.07 -9.59 -8.92
N ILE A 58 4.47 -10.61 -8.29
CA ILE A 58 5.19 -11.68 -7.58
C ILE A 58 6.08 -12.47 -8.55
N TYR A 59 5.55 -12.88 -9.71
CA TYR A 59 6.34 -13.61 -10.71
C TYR A 59 7.51 -12.80 -11.26
N LEU A 60 7.31 -11.50 -11.50
CA LEU A 60 8.38 -10.58 -11.86
C LEU A 60 9.44 -10.46 -10.74
N GLY A 61 9.00 -10.49 -9.48
CA GLY A 61 9.89 -10.49 -8.31
C GLY A 61 10.76 -11.75 -8.27
N VAL A 62 10.16 -12.93 -8.47
CA VAL A 62 10.89 -14.20 -8.58
C VAL A 62 11.89 -14.18 -9.73
N ALA A 63 11.49 -13.65 -10.89
CA ALA A 63 12.40 -13.49 -12.04
C ALA A 63 13.60 -12.58 -11.71
N SER A 64 13.38 -11.50 -10.96
CA SER A 64 14.45 -10.63 -10.45
C SER A 64 15.44 -11.38 -9.56
N VAL A 65 14.94 -12.19 -8.62
CA VAL A 65 15.78 -13.02 -7.74
C VAL A 65 16.60 -14.03 -8.54
N LEU A 66 16.01 -14.68 -9.54
CA LEU A 66 16.73 -15.60 -10.43
C LEU A 66 17.87 -14.90 -11.18
N LEU A 67 17.66 -13.66 -11.65
CA LEU A 67 18.74 -12.89 -12.27
C LEU A 67 19.87 -12.57 -11.29
N MET A 68 19.56 -12.27 -10.03
CA MET A 68 20.57 -12.06 -9.00
C MET A 68 21.40 -13.32 -8.74
N ILE A 69 20.75 -14.49 -8.69
CA ILE A 69 21.43 -15.78 -8.55
C ILE A 69 22.35 -16.03 -9.76
N LEU A 70 21.90 -15.74 -10.98
CA LEU A 70 22.73 -15.84 -12.19
C LEU A 70 23.91 -14.87 -12.18
N TYR A 71 23.76 -13.70 -11.55
CA TYR A 71 24.81 -12.70 -11.41
C TYR A 71 25.83 -13.03 -10.30
N ALA A 72 25.42 -13.73 -9.23
CA ALA A 72 26.25 -14.05 -8.07
C ALA A 72 27.65 -14.61 -8.40
N PRO A 73 27.83 -15.62 -9.28
CA PRO A 73 29.18 -16.12 -9.61
C PRO A 73 30.04 -15.10 -10.36
N MET A 74 29.42 -14.12 -11.02
CA MET A 74 30.10 -13.09 -11.81
C MET A 74 30.57 -11.89 -10.96
N ILE A 75 30.05 -11.75 -9.73
CA ILE A 75 30.30 -10.57 -8.88
C ILE A 75 31.77 -10.37 -8.57
N ARG A 76 32.52 -11.45 -8.28
CA ARG A 76 33.96 -11.38 -7.95
C ARG A 76 34.77 -10.81 -9.10
N LYS A 77 34.49 -11.28 -10.32
CA LYS A 77 35.18 -10.82 -11.54
C LYS A 77 34.78 -9.39 -11.89
N HIS A 78 33.50 -9.04 -11.76
CA HIS A 78 33.03 -7.68 -11.98
C HIS A 78 33.66 -6.70 -10.99
N TRP A 79 33.71 -7.06 -9.69
CA TRP A 79 34.32 -6.24 -8.64
C TRP A 79 35.80 -5.94 -8.90
N ARG A 80 36.55 -6.95 -9.38
CA ARG A 80 37.96 -6.77 -9.78
C ARG A 80 38.10 -5.77 -10.93
N GLN A 81 37.23 -5.82 -11.94
CA GLN A 81 37.27 -4.90 -13.09
C GLN A 81 37.01 -3.44 -12.68
N ILE A 82 36.20 -3.20 -11.66
CA ILE A 82 35.86 -1.86 -11.19
C ILE A 82 36.61 -1.45 -9.93
N ARG A 83 37.63 -2.22 -9.49
CA ARG A 83 38.35 -1.99 -8.22
C ARG A 83 38.92 -0.58 -8.11
N ALA A 84 39.47 -0.04 -9.18
CA ALA A 84 40.02 1.32 -9.23
C ALA A 84 38.95 2.44 -9.26
N ARG A 85 37.68 2.11 -9.54
CA ARG A 85 36.61 3.08 -9.76
C ARG A 85 35.67 3.15 -8.57
N ARG A 86 35.98 4.02 -7.58
CA ARG A 86 35.23 4.15 -6.32
C ARG A 86 33.73 4.36 -6.51
N ASN A 87 33.32 5.24 -7.42
CA ASN A 87 31.90 5.53 -7.68
C ASN A 87 31.15 4.32 -8.28
N GLN A 88 31.81 3.53 -9.12
CA GLN A 88 31.20 2.32 -9.70
C GLN A 88 31.03 1.21 -8.65
N ARG A 89 31.97 1.10 -7.70
CA ARG A 89 31.85 0.19 -6.56
C ARG A 89 30.71 0.59 -5.62
N ALA A 90 30.66 1.86 -5.22
CA ALA A 90 29.59 2.38 -4.37
C ALA A 90 28.21 2.15 -5.01
N ASN A 91 28.08 2.45 -6.31
CA ASN A 91 26.86 2.18 -7.07
C ASN A 91 26.50 0.69 -7.10
N LEU A 92 27.48 -0.20 -7.30
CA LEU A 92 27.22 -1.64 -7.31
C LEU A 92 26.74 -2.13 -5.95
N VAL A 93 27.38 -1.71 -4.86
CA VAL A 93 26.95 -2.06 -3.49
C VAL A 93 25.53 -1.54 -3.22
N PHE A 94 25.27 -0.28 -3.56
CA PHE A 94 23.96 0.34 -3.35
C PHE A 94 22.84 -0.37 -4.12
N VAL A 95 23.05 -0.65 -5.42
CA VAL A 95 22.06 -1.38 -6.23
C VAL A 95 21.84 -2.79 -5.71
N LEU A 96 22.90 -3.49 -5.30
CA LEU A 96 22.75 -4.83 -4.72
C LEU A 96 22.00 -4.78 -3.39
N ALA A 97 22.25 -3.78 -2.54
CA ALA A 97 21.52 -3.61 -1.29
C ALA A 97 20.02 -3.39 -1.54
N LEU A 98 19.65 -2.56 -2.52
CA LEU A 98 18.26 -2.37 -2.93
C LEU A 98 17.63 -3.67 -3.44
N LEU A 99 18.29 -4.37 -4.37
CA LEU A 99 17.77 -5.61 -4.95
C LEU A 99 17.63 -6.73 -3.92
N ILE A 100 18.60 -6.90 -3.02
CA ILE A 100 18.53 -7.86 -1.92
C ILE A 100 17.41 -7.47 -0.96
N GLY A 101 17.30 -6.18 -0.60
CA GLY A 101 16.26 -5.69 0.29
C GLY A 101 14.86 -5.94 -0.27
N TRP A 102 14.61 -5.64 -1.56
CA TRP A 102 13.34 -5.94 -2.23
C TRP A 102 13.07 -7.44 -2.31
N ALA A 103 14.09 -8.26 -2.58
CA ALA A 103 13.95 -9.70 -2.63
C ALA A 103 13.55 -10.28 -1.28
N VAL A 104 14.25 -9.90 -0.19
CA VAL A 104 13.97 -10.40 1.16
C VAL A 104 12.59 -9.93 1.63
N SER A 105 12.32 -8.63 1.57
CA SER A 105 11.01 -8.08 1.95
C SER A 105 9.88 -8.66 1.10
N GLY A 106 10.07 -8.81 -0.21
CA GLY A 106 9.10 -9.41 -1.11
C GLY A 106 8.82 -10.88 -0.81
N VAL A 107 9.84 -11.68 -0.44
CA VAL A 107 9.65 -13.07 -0.02
C VAL A 107 8.86 -13.15 1.29
N ILE A 108 9.15 -12.29 2.26
CA ILE A 108 8.37 -12.22 3.52
C ILE A 108 6.91 -11.88 3.22
N LEU A 109 6.66 -10.86 2.40
CA LEU A 109 5.30 -10.44 2.01
C LEU A 109 4.57 -11.51 1.18
N TRP A 110 5.30 -12.29 0.37
CA TRP A 110 4.72 -13.42 -0.35
C TRP A 110 4.35 -14.57 0.60
N GLN A 111 5.16 -14.80 1.63
CA GLN A 111 4.96 -15.82 2.66
C GLN A 111 4.19 -15.29 3.88
N PHE A 112 3.40 -14.22 3.72
CA PHE A 112 2.79 -13.50 4.85
C PHE A 112 1.98 -14.40 5.80
N ARG A 113 1.38 -15.47 5.28
CA ARG A 113 0.62 -16.48 6.05
C ARG A 113 1.45 -17.22 7.10
N HIS A 114 2.75 -17.38 6.86
CA HIS A 114 3.66 -18.12 7.72
C HIS A 114 4.51 -17.20 8.61
N MET A 115 4.29 -15.89 8.53
CA MET A 115 5.11 -14.89 9.19
C MET A 115 4.27 -14.16 10.25
N PRO A 116 4.83 -13.89 11.45
CA PRO A 116 4.18 -13.05 12.44
C PRO A 116 3.77 -11.68 11.86
N PRO A 117 2.61 -11.11 12.25
CA PRO A 117 2.17 -9.80 11.74
C PRO A 117 3.22 -8.70 11.87
N ALA A 118 4.02 -8.72 12.94
CA ALA A 118 5.12 -7.77 13.13
C ALA A 118 6.17 -7.84 12.00
N LEU A 119 6.54 -9.05 11.56
CA LEU A 119 7.50 -9.21 10.46
C LEU A 119 6.90 -8.78 9.12
N ASN A 120 5.62 -9.08 8.87
CA ASN A 120 4.94 -8.64 7.66
C ASN A 120 4.87 -7.12 7.56
N ASN A 121 4.56 -6.45 8.67
CA ASN A 121 4.51 -4.99 8.74
C ASN A 121 5.89 -4.36 8.55
N ALA A 122 6.91 -4.91 9.19
CA ALA A 122 8.29 -4.47 8.98
C ALA A 122 8.72 -4.68 7.52
N ALA A 123 8.40 -5.83 6.93
CA ALA A 123 8.71 -6.13 5.54
C ALA A 123 8.00 -5.19 4.57
N LEU A 124 6.72 -4.87 4.80
CA LEU A 124 5.96 -3.92 3.98
C LEU A 124 6.60 -2.53 4.04
N LEU A 125 6.91 -2.05 5.25
CA LEU A 125 7.55 -0.75 5.45
C LEU A 125 8.92 -0.68 4.76
N VAL A 126 9.74 -1.73 4.91
CA VAL A 126 11.03 -1.83 4.22
C VAL A 126 10.85 -1.88 2.71
N HIS A 127 9.91 -2.66 2.21
CA HIS A 127 9.65 -2.79 0.77
C HIS A 127 9.23 -1.46 0.13
N ASP A 128 8.32 -0.75 0.79
CA ASP A 128 7.86 0.57 0.37
C ASP A 128 9.00 1.60 0.44
N LEU A 129 9.77 1.63 1.53
CA LEU A 129 10.92 2.53 1.68
C LEU A 129 11.96 2.32 0.57
N LEU A 130 12.29 1.05 0.29
CA LEU A 130 13.19 0.70 -0.79
C LEU A 130 12.62 1.12 -2.15
N THR A 131 11.30 1.07 -2.34
CA THR A 131 10.64 1.54 -3.55
C THR A 131 10.76 3.06 -3.69
N TRP A 132 10.49 3.82 -2.63
CA TRP A 132 10.62 5.26 -2.60
C TRP A 132 12.04 5.77 -2.83
N VAL A 133 13.06 5.04 -2.39
CA VAL A 133 14.46 5.41 -2.60
C VAL A 133 14.98 4.87 -3.93
N GLY A 134 14.71 3.60 -4.19
CA GLY A 134 15.29 2.82 -5.26
C GLY A 134 14.74 3.13 -6.64
N VAL A 135 13.43 3.40 -6.77
CA VAL A 135 12.82 3.75 -8.07
C VAL A 135 13.34 5.11 -8.57
N PRO A 136 13.29 6.21 -7.78
CA PRO A 136 13.89 7.48 -8.18
C PRO A 136 15.37 7.34 -8.53
N TYR A 137 16.13 6.60 -7.72
CA TYR A 137 17.54 6.33 -8.01
C TYR A 137 17.74 5.59 -9.34
N ALA A 138 16.94 4.55 -9.61
CA ALA A 138 17.03 3.78 -10.84
C ALA A 138 16.71 4.63 -12.08
N VAL A 139 15.68 5.49 -11.99
CA VAL A 139 15.32 6.46 -13.03
C VAL A 139 16.47 7.44 -13.27
N TYR A 140 17.00 8.06 -12.21
CA TYR A 140 18.15 8.97 -12.31
C TYR A 140 19.37 8.27 -12.90
N HIS A 141 19.65 7.04 -12.49
CA HIS A 141 20.76 6.24 -12.99
C HIS A 141 20.59 5.89 -14.48
N ALA A 142 19.39 5.48 -14.89
CA ALA A 142 19.07 5.15 -16.28
C ALA A 142 19.24 6.38 -17.20
N ILE A 143 18.70 7.53 -16.79
CA ILE A 143 18.82 8.79 -17.52
C ILE A 143 20.30 9.18 -17.62
N SER A 144 21.01 9.27 -16.49
CA SER A 144 22.40 9.71 -16.44
C SER A 144 23.37 8.82 -17.24
N ARG A 145 23.03 7.54 -17.43
CA ARG A 145 23.82 6.57 -18.20
C ARG A 145 23.37 6.39 -19.64
N SER A 146 22.28 7.04 -20.07
CA SER A 146 21.74 6.93 -21.43
C SER A 146 22.79 7.25 -22.49
N ARG A 147 22.76 6.50 -23.59
CA ARG A 147 23.70 6.68 -24.71
C ARG A 147 23.56 8.05 -25.35
N TRP A 148 22.34 8.59 -25.36
CA TRP A 148 22.04 9.92 -25.87
C TRP A 148 22.76 11.02 -25.09
N LEU A 149 22.66 11.06 -23.75
CA LEU A 149 23.39 12.04 -22.94
C LEU A 149 24.91 11.89 -23.04
N LYS A 150 25.42 10.66 -23.10
CA LYS A 150 26.86 10.42 -23.30
C LYS A 150 27.34 10.82 -24.69
N HIS A 151 26.50 10.68 -25.71
CA HIS A 151 26.82 11.12 -27.07
C HIS A 151 26.87 12.65 -27.13
N GLN A 152 25.87 13.34 -26.56
CA GLN A 152 25.88 14.80 -26.39
C GLN A 152 27.13 15.29 -25.64
N GLN A 153 27.51 14.64 -24.52
CA GLN A 153 28.74 14.97 -23.81
C GLN A 153 30.01 14.81 -24.67
N ARG A 154 30.08 13.78 -25.51
CA ARG A 154 31.21 13.58 -26.42
C ARG A 154 31.26 14.65 -27.51
N LEU A 155 30.11 15.03 -28.06
CA LEU A 155 30.00 16.11 -29.04
C LEU A 155 30.43 17.45 -28.44
N GLU A 156 29.99 17.75 -27.22
CA GLU A 156 30.38 18.97 -26.48
C GLU A 156 31.87 18.98 -26.13
N GLN A 157 32.43 17.86 -25.66
CA GLN A 157 33.86 17.73 -25.38
C GLN A 157 34.72 17.80 -26.63
N ALA A 158 34.23 17.28 -27.77
CA ALA A 158 34.90 17.42 -29.05
C ALA A 158 34.86 18.87 -29.56
N ALA A 159 33.74 19.58 -29.36
CA ALA A 159 33.59 20.99 -29.71
C ALA A 159 34.39 21.94 -28.79
N ALA A 160 34.62 21.56 -27.53
CA ALA A 160 35.40 22.34 -26.56
C ALA A 160 36.92 22.09 -26.63
N ARG A 161 37.38 21.16 -27.49
CA ARG A 161 38.81 20.88 -27.67
C ARG A 161 39.40 21.89 -28.65
N PRO A 162 40.43 22.68 -28.29
CA PRO A 162 41.02 23.63 -29.23
C PRO A 162 41.59 22.86 -30.45
N PRO A 163 41.49 23.43 -31.66
CA PRO A 163 42.06 22.80 -32.85
C PRO A 163 43.56 22.60 -32.62
N ALA A 164 44.04 21.39 -32.92
CA ALA A 164 45.46 21.10 -32.90
C ALA A 164 46.14 22.11 -33.84
N ALA A 165 47.16 22.82 -33.32
CA ALA A 165 47.90 23.83 -34.03
C ALA A 165 48.40 23.29 -35.38
N ALA A 166 47.67 23.61 -36.44
CA ALA A 166 48.14 23.53 -37.81
C ALA A 166 48.75 24.90 -38.12
N SER A 167 50.08 24.94 -38.12
CA SER A 167 50.87 25.99 -38.75
C SER A 167 50.49 26.12 -40.23
N VAL A 168 50.26 27.34 -40.72
CA VAL A 168 51.11 28.09 -41.68
C VAL A 168 50.33 29.33 -42.15
N ALA A 169 51.11 30.37 -42.44
CA ALA A 169 50.80 31.78 -42.69
C ALA A 169 49.99 32.15 -43.94
N ALA A 170 49.51 33.41 -43.89
CA ALA A 170 49.21 34.36 -44.99
C ALA A 170 47.91 34.11 -45.78
N ALA A 171 47.10 35.09 -46.20
CA ALA A 171 47.29 36.54 -46.27
C ALA A 171 45.91 37.25 -46.23
N ASP A 172 46.01 38.57 -46.09
CA ASP A 172 45.00 39.63 -46.10
C ASP A 172 43.79 39.45 -47.04
N ILE A 173 42.62 39.88 -46.55
CA ILE A 173 41.77 40.95 -47.12
C ILE A 173 40.65 41.20 -46.09
N ALA A 174 40.66 42.39 -45.50
CA ALA A 174 39.52 42.95 -44.79
C ALA A 174 38.61 43.69 -45.80
N PRO A 175 37.29 43.73 -45.56
CA PRO A 175 36.65 45.03 -45.58
C PRO A 175 35.85 45.30 -44.31
N ALA A 176 35.90 46.58 -43.93
CA ALA A 176 35.15 47.33 -42.94
C ALA A 176 33.92 46.63 -42.35
N ALA A 177 33.97 46.43 -41.03
CA ALA A 177 32.79 46.20 -40.20
C ALA A 177 31.92 47.45 -40.19
N SER A 178 30.63 47.28 -40.52
CA SER A 178 29.59 48.25 -40.20
C SER A 178 29.17 48.07 -38.74
N GLU A 179 29.07 49.19 -38.00
CA GLU A 179 28.77 49.29 -36.57
C GLU A 179 27.29 49.04 -36.20
N ASP A 180 26.49 48.33 -37.02
CA ASP A 180 25.03 48.22 -36.82
C ASP A 180 24.52 46.81 -36.43
N ALA A 181 25.35 45.96 -35.82
CA ALA A 181 24.94 44.63 -35.35
C ALA A 181 24.83 44.48 -33.82
N ALA A 182 24.74 45.60 -33.08
CA ALA A 182 24.69 45.59 -31.60
C ALA A 182 23.27 45.70 -30.99
N ALA A 183 22.24 46.00 -31.78
CA ALA A 183 20.89 46.23 -31.27
C ALA A 183 19.92 45.11 -31.67
N GLY A 184 19.91 44.02 -30.92
CA GLY A 184 18.91 42.96 -31.16
C GLY A 184 19.22 41.60 -30.57
N ARG A 185 20.01 41.50 -29.49
CA ARG A 185 20.03 40.25 -28.73
C ARG A 185 18.71 40.13 -27.99
N THR A 186 17.79 39.31 -28.52
CA THR A 186 16.55 38.96 -27.81
C THR A 186 16.92 38.46 -26.41
N ALA A 187 16.04 38.64 -25.42
CA ALA A 187 16.27 38.13 -24.06
C ALA A 187 16.67 36.63 -24.06
N ALA A 188 16.15 35.86 -25.02
CA ALA A 188 16.56 34.49 -25.30
C ALA A 188 18.04 34.37 -25.73
N GLN A 189 18.55 35.22 -26.62
CA GLN A 189 19.96 35.23 -27.03
C GLN A 189 20.90 35.68 -25.91
N ALA A 190 20.47 36.62 -25.06
CA ALA A 190 21.22 37.03 -23.87
C ALA A 190 21.31 35.87 -22.87
N VAL A 191 20.19 35.20 -22.57
CA VAL A 191 20.14 33.99 -21.72
C VAL A 191 21.00 32.86 -22.30
N ILE A 192 20.99 32.66 -23.61
CA ILE A 192 21.83 31.65 -24.29
C ILE A 192 23.33 31.99 -24.16
N ALA A 193 23.71 33.26 -24.25
CA ALA A 193 25.09 33.70 -24.06
C ALA A 193 25.56 33.50 -22.61
N THR A 194 24.73 33.87 -21.63
CA THR A 194 25.03 33.65 -20.20
C THR A 194 25.10 32.16 -19.85
N LEU A 195 24.24 31.32 -20.47
CA LEU A 195 24.30 29.86 -20.32
C LEU A 195 25.53 29.23 -20.99
N LYS A 196 26.09 29.84 -22.04
CA LYS A 196 27.35 29.42 -22.68
C LYS A 196 28.58 29.70 -21.81
N GLU A 197 28.54 30.76 -21.01
CA GLU A 197 29.59 31.14 -20.07
C GLU A 197 29.47 30.45 -18.70
N SER A 198 28.37 29.73 -18.46
CA SER A 198 28.16 29.01 -17.20
C SER A 198 29.15 27.83 -17.07
N PRO A 199 29.81 27.65 -15.91
CA PRO A 199 30.77 26.55 -15.68
C PRO A 199 30.11 25.15 -15.63
N ILE A 200 28.79 25.06 -15.80
CA ILE A 200 28.02 23.82 -15.74
C ILE A 200 27.74 23.34 -17.17
N THR A 201 28.34 22.22 -17.57
CA THR A 201 28.02 21.58 -18.87
C THR A 201 26.52 21.29 -19.00
N ARG A 202 25.96 21.36 -20.22
CA ARG A 202 24.52 21.13 -20.47
C ARG A 202 24.05 19.78 -19.93
N ALA A 203 24.90 18.75 -20.01
CA ALA A 203 24.61 17.44 -19.43
C ALA A 203 24.56 17.46 -17.88
N SER A 204 25.39 18.26 -17.22
CA SER A 204 25.31 18.48 -15.77
C SER A 204 24.04 19.24 -15.40
N PHE A 205 23.67 20.25 -16.20
CA PHE A 205 22.42 20.99 -16.02
C PHE A 205 21.19 20.08 -16.19
N LEU A 206 21.13 19.27 -17.25
CA LEU A 206 20.03 18.31 -17.48
C LEU A 206 19.91 17.28 -16.36
N ARG A 207 21.03 16.82 -15.78
CA ARG A 207 21.02 15.92 -14.61
C ARG A 207 20.51 16.61 -13.35
N LEU A 208 20.89 17.87 -13.13
CA LEU A 208 20.40 18.66 -12.00
C LEU A 208 18.89 18.89 -12.12
N VAL A 209 18.42 19.32 -13.30
CA VAL A 209 17.00 19.52 -13.58
C VAL A 209 16.22 18.22 -13.43
N ALA A 210 16.71 17.11 -13.99
CA ALA A 210 16.06 15.81 -13.82
C ALA A 210 15.97 15.39 -12.33
N GLY A 211 17.02 15.66 -11.54
CA GLY A 211 17.00 15.41 -10.10
C GLY A 211 16.00 16.28 -9.35
N VAL A 212 15.95 17.58 -9.65
CA VAL A 212 15.02 18.54 -9.02
C VAL A 212 13.56 18.20 -9.37
N VAL A 213 13.26 17.94 -10.65
CA VAL A 213 11.92 17.54 -11.10
C VAL A 213 11.48 16.25 -10.40
N LEU A 214 12.38 15.29 -10.25
CA LEU A 214 12.09 14.03 -9.55
C LEU A 214 11.78 14.27 -8.07
N VAL A 215 12.53 15.13 -7.39
CA VAL A 215 12.25 15.51 -5.99
C VAL A 215 10.92 16.24 -5.85
N ILE A 216 10.60 17.17 -6.75
CA ILE A 216 9.33 17.91 -6.70
C ILE A 216 8.13 16.98 -6.98
N ALA A 217 8.25 16.07 -7.95
CA ALA A 217 7.18 15.16 -8.32
C ALA A 217 6.92 14.07 -7.26
N VAL A 218 7.99 13.51 -6.69
CA VAL A 218 7.91 12.35 -5.78
C VAL A 218 7.90 12.79 -4.31
N GLY A 219 8.61 13.88 -3.98
CA GLY A 219 8.86 14.34 -2.62
C GLY A 219 7.62 14.58 -1.76
N PRO A 220 6.58 15.29 -2.24
CA PRO A 220 5.35 15.50 -1.47
C PRO A 220 4.62 14.18 -1.17
N ALA A 221 4.58 13.26 -2.14
CA ALA A 221 3.94 11.96 -1.96
C ALA A 221 4.75 11.07 -1.00
N PHE A 222 6.08 11.09 -1.13
CA PHE A 222 7.00 10.41 -0.22
C PHE A 222 6.88 10.95 1.21
N TYR A 223 6.81 12.27 1.37
CA TYR A 223 6.63 12.92 2.67
C TYR A 223 5.30 12.52 3.31
N ARG A 224 4.20 12.53 2.54
CA ARG A 224 2.90 12.04 3.02
C ARG A 224 2.95 10.56 3.39
N TRP A 225 3.65 9.73 2.62
CA TRP A 225 3.82 8.31 2.92
C TRP A 225 4.69 8.10 4.17
N ILE A 226 5.83 8.78 4.33
CA ILE A 226 6.65 8.75 5.55
C ILE A 226 5.79 9.15 6.74
N LYS A 227 5.03 10.25 6.62
CA LYS A 227 4.10 10.66 7.64
C LYS A 227 3.16 9.50 7.92
N GLY A 228 2.38 8.96 6.98
CA GLY A 228 1.46 7.83 7.25
C GLY A 228 2.08 6.50 7.68
N ALA A 229 3.34 6.22 7.34
CA ALA A 229 4.03 4.96 7.63
C ALA A 229 4.65 4.95 9.02
N PHE A 230 5.10 6.11 9.49
CA PHE A 230 5.64 6.33 10.85
C PHE A 230 4.66 7.06 11.77
N ASP A 231 3.60 7.60 11.21
CA ASP A 231 2.39 7.94 11.93
C ASP A 231 1.84 6.60 12.38
N THR A 232 2.08 6.34 13.65
CA THR A 232 1.40 5.29 14.36
C THR A 232 -0.11 5.44 14.21
N GLY A 233 -0.62 6.59 13.75
CA GLY A 233 -1.78 6.64 12.85
C GLY A 233 -3.06 6.19 13.49
N GLY A 234 -3.10 6.22 14.82
CA GLY A 234 -4.35 6.30 15.53
C GLY A 234 -4.47 7.75 15.87
N SER A 235 -5.46 8.40 15.28
CA SER A 235 -6.27 9.25 16.14
C SER A 235 -6.55 8.41 17.38
N SER A 236 -6.06 8.84 18.54
CA SER A 236 -6.37 8.11 19.77
C SER A 236 -7.89 7.92 19.82
N THR A 237 -8.38 6.81 20.37
CA THR A 237 -9.83 6.59 20.50
C THR A 237 -10.55 7.83 21.05
N ALA A 238 -9.88 8.65 21.86
CA ALA A 238 -10.36 9.94 22.35
C ALA A 238 -10.68 10.99 21.25
N GLU A 239 -9.91 11.08 20.17
CA GLU A 239 -10.19 12.01 19.07
C GLU A 239 -11.43 11.58 18.26
N TYR A 240 -11.63 10.27 18.08
CA TYR A 240 -12.87 9.76 17.47
C TYR A 240 -14.08 10.02 18.36
N VAL A 241 -13.95 9.81 19.67
CA VAL A 241 -15.00 10.15 20.64
C VAL A 241 -15.33 11.65 20.59
N ALA A 242 -14.34 12.52 20.48
CA ALA A 242 -14.55 13.97 20.42
C ALA A 242 -15.25 14.44 19.12
N SER A 243 -15.16 13.65 18.05
CA SER A 243 -15.77 13.94 16.74
C SER A 243 -16.96 13.02 16.44
N ASP A 244 -17.52 12.36 17.46
CA ASP A 244 -18.68 11.49 17.29
C ASP A 244 -19.95 12.32 17.13
N GLY A 245 -20.65 12.13 16.01
CA GLY A 245 -21.91 12.79 15.70
C GLY A 245 -23.14 11.98 16.13
N ASN A 246 -22.95 10.79 16.70
CA ASN A 246 -24.06 9.96 17.17
C ASN A 246 -24.76 10.58 18.39
N ARG A 247 -26.09 10.65 18.35
CA ARG A 247 -26.94 11.06 19.47
C ARG A 247 -27.73 9.86 20.01
N MET A 248 -27.04 8.99 20.73
CA MET A 248 -27.66 7.76 21.27
C MET A 248 -27.99 7.94 22.75
N LEU A 249 -29.27 8.16 23.05
CA LEU A 249 -29.74 8.35 24.42
C LEU A 249 -30.75 7.25 24.79
N PRO A 250 -30.64 6.62 25.98
CA PRO A 250 -29.57 6.79 26.95
C PRO A 250 -28.24 6.18 26.45
N PRO A 251 -27.07 6.67 26.92
CA PRO A 251 -25.80 6.01 26.63
C PRO A 251 -25.78 4.60 27.28
N PRO A 252 -25.07 3.62 26.67
CA PRO A 252 -24.93 2.30 27.27
C PRO A 252 -24.06 2.38 28.52
N GLU A 253 -24.57 1.87 29.64
CA GLU A 253 -23.79 1.71 30.87
C GLU A 253 -22.90 0.46 30.79
N PRO A 254 -21.58 0.59 31.02
CA PRO A 254 -20.67 -0.55 30.92
C PRO A 254 -20.82 -1.54 32.07
N LEU A 255 -20.70 -2.82 31.76
CA LEU A 255 -20.57 -3.89 32.77
C LEU A 255 -19.25 -3.73 33.55
N PRO A 256 -19.15 -4.28 34.79
CA PRO A 256 -17.94 -4.14 35.62
C PRO A 256 -16.64 -4.50 34.89
N ASP A 257 -16.61 -5.61 34.16
CA ASP A 257 -15.41 -6.05 33.41
C ASP A 257 -15.05 -5.12 32.24
N SER A 258 -16.06 -4.52 31.62
CA SER A 258 -15.89 -3.55 30.53
C SER A 258 -15.39 -2.21 31.06
N ALA A 259 -15.95 -1.74 32.18
CA ALA A 259 -15.52 -0.54 32.88
C ALA A 259 -14.09 -0.67 33.44
N ALA A 260 -13.72 -1.85 33.93
CA ALA A 260 -12.37 -2.18 34.36
C ALA A 260 -11.38 -2.38 33.19
N VAL A 261 -11.88 -2.45 31.96
CA VAL A 261 -11.11 -2.72 30.74
C VAL A 261 -10.22 -3.95 30.93
N VAL A 262 -10.85 -5.10 31.21
CA VAL A 262 -10.14 -6.35 31.56
C VAL A 262 -9.08 -6.81 30.55
N GLY A 263 -9.16 -6.37 29.29
CA GLY A 263 -8.10 -6.59 28.29
C GLY A 263 -6.82 -5.76 28.50
N GLY A 264 -6.83 -4.77 29.39
CA GLY A 264 -5.74 -3.82 29.59
C GLY A 264 -5.72 -2.67 28.57
N GLY A 265 -6.81 -2.50 27.83
CA GLY A 265 -7.02 -1.48 26.81
C GLY A 265 -6.48 -1.86 25.45
N ALA A 266 -7.15 -1.38 24.39
CA ALA A 266 -6.73 -1.57 23.01
C ALA A 266 -5.29 -1.10 22.77
N LYS A 267 -4.46 -2.01 22.22
CA LYS A 267 -3.05 -1.77 21.89
C LYS A 267 -2.84 -1.75 20.39
N GLY A 268 -2.42 -0.60 19.89
CA GLY A 268 -2.34 -0.33 18.46
C GLY A 268 -3.34 0.75 18.08
N ASN A 269 -3.47 0.97 16.78
CA ASN A 269 -4.21 2.12 16.27
C ASN A 269 -5.17 1.69 15.18
N PHE A 270 -6.43 2.10 15.34
CA PHE A 270 -7.44 1.87 14.32
C PHE A 270 -7.15 2.71 13.09
N ARG A 271 -7.27 2.09 11.91
CA ARG A 271 -7.33 2.81 10.63
C ARG A 271 -8.74 2.77 10.10
N ILE A 272 -9.27 3.95 9.77
CA ILE A 272 -10.66 4.09 9.32
C ILE A 272 -10.73 3.76 7.83
N TYR A 273 -11.46 2.69 7.51
CA TYR A 273 -11.89 2.39 6.15
C TYR A 273 -13.42 2.49 6.07
N THR A 274 -13.92 3.22 5.08
CA THR A 274 -15.34 3.33 4.76
C THR A 274 -15.52 3.19 3.26
N VAL A 275 -16.67 2.66 2.84
CA VAL A 275 -17.06 2.59 1.42
C VAL A 275 -18.04 3.72 1.06
N THR A 276 -18.55 4.42 2.07
CA THR A 276 -19.44 5.59 2.00
C THR A 276 -18.90 6.71 2.89
N GLU A 277 -19.57 7.86 2.90
CA GLU A 277 -19.46 8.82 4.00
C GLU A 277 -19.88 8.19 5.33
N ILE A 278 -19.34 8.70 6.45
CA ILE A 278 -19.63 8.19 7.80
C ILE A 278 -21.04 8.64 8.20
N PRO A 279 -21.98 7.70 8.40
CA PRO A 279 -23.34 8.04 8.84
C PRO A 279 -23.38 8.43 10.32
N THR A 280 -24.36 9.27 10.66
CA THR A 280 -24.71 9.66 12.04
C THR A 280 -26.06 9.07 12.42
N PHE A 281 -26.21 8.63 13.67
CA PHE A 281 -27.46 8.02 14.16
C PHE A 281 -28.04 8.77 15.37
N SER A 282 -29.37 8.75 15.52
CA SER A 282 -30.07 9.21 16.72
C SER A 282 -30.93 8.07 17.28
N SER A 283 -31.03 7.97 18.61
CA SER A 283 -31.90 6.98 19.27
C SER A 283 -33.37 7.09 18.87
N ASP A 284 -33.82 8.27 18.42
CA ASP A 284 -35.21 8.54 18.00
C ASP A 284 -35.62 7.74 16.75
N THR A 285 -34.68 7.49 15.85
CA THR A 285 -34.94 6.88 14.53
C THR A 285 -34.21 5.56 14.33
N TRP A 286 -33.22 5.28 15.17
CA TRP A 286 -32.41 4.06 15.09
C TRP A 286 -33.24 2.84 15.45
N LYS A 287 -33.07 1.77 14.66
CA LYS A 287 -33.64 0.45 14.91
C LYS A 287 -32.63 -0.63 14.58
N PHE A 288 -32.72 -1.73 15.32
CA PHE A 288 -32.04 -2.98 15.00
C PHE A 288 -33.06 -4.06 14.69
N ALA A 289 -32.87 -4.83 13.62
CA ALA A 289 -33.83 -5.85 13.22
C ALA A 289 -33.16 -7.22 13.00
N ILE A 290 -33.90 -8.28 13.35
CA ILE A 290 -33.63 -9.65 12.91
C ILE A 290 -34.81 -10.19 12.12
N SER A 291 -34.56 -10.73 10.93
CA SER A 291 -35.59 -11.16 9.99
C SER A 291 -35.15 -12.38 9.15
N GLY A 292 -35.96 -12.73 8.14
CA GLY A 292 -35.73 -13.85 7.25
C GLY A 292 -36.25 -15.17 7.82
N LEU A 293 -35.44 -16.22 7.71
CA LEU A 293 -35.75 -17.59 8.14
C LEU A 293 -35.62 -17.76 9.66
N VAL A 294 -36.49 -17.07 10.40
CA VAL A 294 -36.60 -17.11 11.86
C VAL A 294 -38.06 -17.27 12.30
N ASP A 295 -38.29 -17.88 13.45
CA ASP A 295 -39.61 -18.08 14.02
C ASP A 295 -40.18 -16.78 14.62
N LYS A 296 -39.29 -15.92 15.14
CA LYS A 296 -39.64 -14.68 15.87
C LYS A 296 -38.89 -13.48 15.28
N PRO A 297 -39.28 -12.98 14.09
CA PRO A 297 -38.72 -11.75 13.55
C PRO A 297 -39.04 -10.59 14.51
N ASN A 298 -38.05 -9.73 14.76
CA ASN A 298 -38.19 -8.64 15.71
C ASN A 298 -37.40 -7.41 15.26
N ALA A 299 -37.85 -6.25 15.72
CA ALA A 299 -37.13 -5.00 15.60
C ALA A 299 -37.17 -4.25 16.93
N TRP A 300 -36.05 -3.70 17.35
CA TRP A 300 -35.88 -3.03 18.64
C TRP A 300 -35.50 -1.57 18.44
N SER A 301 -36.10 -0.69 19.25
CA SER A 301 -35.58 0.66 19.45
C SER A 301 -34.23 0.61 20.19
N TRP A 302 -33.53 1.73 20.23
CA TRP A 302 -32.26 1.83 20.97
C TRP A 302 -32.39 1.41 22.44
N GLU A 303 -33.41 1.93 23.14
CA GLU A 303 -33.66 1.61 24.55
C GLU A 303 -33.92 0.13 24.75
N GLN A 304 -34.76 -0.48 23.91
CA GLN A 304 -35.06 -1.92 23.98
C GLN A 304 -33.82 -2.77 23.70
N PHE A 305 -32.99 -2.35 22.74
CA PHE A 305 -31.74 -3.03 22.40
C PHE A 305 -30.76 -3.04 23.58
N LEU A 306 -30.66 -1.93 24.33
CA LEU A 306 -29.81 -1.84 25.52
C LEU A 306 -30.27 -2.71 26.70
N GLN A 307 -31.53 -3.14 26.74
CA GLN A 307 -32.04 -4.06 27.78
C GLN A 307 -31.64 -5.52 27.56
N MET A 308 -31.11 -5.86 26.37
CA MET A 308 -30.66 -7.21 26.10
C MET A 308 -29.42 -7.54 26.94
N LYS A 309 -29.34 -8.78 27.43
CA LYS A 309 -28.19 -9.25 28.22
C LYS A 309 -26.92 -9.16 27.37
N ARG A 310 -25.99 -8.30 27.80
CA ARG A 310 -24.65 -8.14 27.25
C ARG A 310 -23.63 -9.03 27.95
N THR A 311 -22.51 -9.27 27.29
CA THR A 311 -21.31 -9.92 27.85
C THR A 311 -20.08 -9.12 27.47
N VAL A 312 -18.99 -9.33 28.20
CA VAL A 312 -17.68 -8.74 27.91
C VAL A 312 -16.77 -9.81 27.32
N GLN A 313 -16.03 -9.46 26.28
CA GLN A 313 -14.98 -10.31 25.72
C GLN A 313 -13.72 -9.50 25.43
N VAL A 314 -12.57 -10.16 25.46
CA VAL A 314 -11.30 -9.56 25.02
C VAL A 314 -10.88 -10.27 23.75
N SER A 315 -10.67 -9.51 22.68
CA SER A 315 -10.24 -10.09 21.41
C SER A 315 -9.41 -9.11 20.59
N ASP A 316 -8.53 -9.66 19.77
CA ASP A 316 -7.76 -8.89 18.80
C ASP A 316 -8.61 -8.53 17.58
N PHE A 317 -8.20 -7.47 16.88
CA PHE A 317 -8.85 -6.96 15.69
C PHE A 317 -7.84 -6.88 14.55
N HIS A 318 -8.00 -7.73 13.53
CA HIS A 318 -7.03 -7.86 12.45
C HIS A 318 -7.57 -7.33 11.12
N CYS A 319 -6.85 -6.40 10.50
CA CYS A 319 -7.19 -5.94 9.16
C CYS A 319 -6.45 -6.73 8.09
N VAL A 320 -7.14 -7.02 6.99
CA VAL A 320 -6.57 -7.65 5.80
C VAL A 320 -5.43 -6.81 5.18
N THR A 321 -5.35 -5.51 5.49
CA THR A 321 -4.26 -4.62 5.05
C THR A 321 -3.03 -4.62 5.96
N GLY A 322 -2.96 -5.53 6.95
CA GLY A 322 -1.75 -5.85 7.72
C GLY A 322 -1.65 -5.24 9.11
N TRP A 323 -2.42 -4.20 9.42
CA TRP A 323 -2.46 -3.65 10.79
C TRP A 323 -3.40 -4.43 11.71
N SER A 324 -3.19 -4.31 13.00
CA SER A 324 -4.01 -4.95 14.03
C SER A 324 -4.09 -4.07 15.27
N VAL A 325 -5.16 -4.25 16.04
CA VAL A 325 -5.33 -3.67 17.37
C VAL A 325 -5.57 -4.84 18.33
N TYR A 326 -4.74 -4.94 19.36
CA TYR A 326 -4.70 -6.08 20.26
C TYR A 326 -5.42 -5.77 21.57
N GLN A 327 -5.92 -6.81 22.23
CA GLN A 327 -6.51 -6.73 23.58
C GLN A 327 -7.67 -5.74 23.74
N CYS A 328 -8.47 -5.55 22.68
CA CYS A 328 -9.68 -4.73 22.75
C CYS A 328 -10.69 -5.39 23.70
N THR A 329 -11.21 -4.64 24.68
CA THR A 329 -12.30 -5.10 25.55
C THR A 329 -13.62 -4.71 24.90
N TRP A 330 -14.33 -5.67 24.31
CA TRP A 330 -15.64 -5.46 23.70
C TRP A 330 -16.75 -5.80 24.66
N GLU A 331 -17.82 -5.00 24.66
CA GLU A 331 -19.07 -5.36 25.33
C GLU A 331 -20.25 -5.21 24.38
N GLY A 332 -21.11 -6.23 24.39
CA GLY A 332 -22.21 -6.38 23.45
C GLY A 332 -23.00 -7.64 23.67
N ILE A 333 -23.86 -7.96 22.72
CA ILE A 333 -24.71 -9.15 22.76
C ILE A 333 -24.04 -10.25 21.95
N PRO A 334 -23.81 -11.46 22.50
CA PRO A 334 -23.33 -12.59 21.72
C PRO A 334 -24.27 -12.88 20.55
N LEU A 335 -23.74 -13.01 19.32
CA LEU A 335 -24.56 -13.24 18.14
C LEU A 335 -25.41 -14.51 18.29
N LYS A 336 -24.81 -15.56 18.84
CA LYS A 336 -25.48 -16.83 19.16
C LYS A 336 -26.72 -16.66 20.04
N GLN A 337 -26.68 -15.71 20.98
CA GLN A 337 -27.83 -15.41 21.85
C GLN A 337 -28.96 -14.73 21.07
N LEU A 338 -28.64 -13.79 20.18
CA LEU A 338 -29.63 -13.16 19.30
C LEU A 338 -30.29 -14.18 18.36
N LEU A 339 -29.48 -15.05 17.75
CA LEU A 339 -29.97 -16.10 16.85
C LEU A 339 -30.85 -17.11 17.60
N ALA A 340 -30.44 -17.53 18.80
CA ALA A 340 -31.24 -18.42 19.64
C ALA A 340 -32.58 -17.80 20.04
N ALA A 341 -32.59 -16.51 20.39
CA ALA A 341 -33.81 -15.78 20.76
C ALA A 341 -34.79 -15.63 19.57
N ALA A 342 -34.27 -15.49 18.35
CA ALA A 342 -35.07 -15.38 17.13
C ALA A 342 -35.66 -16.72 16.66
N GLY A 343 -35.07 -17.86 17.06
CA GLY A 343 -35.48 -19.19 16.61
C GLY A 343 -35.13 -19.42 15.14
N VAL A 344 -33.88 -19.75 14.85
CA VAL A 344 -33.42 -19.97 13.46
C VAL A 344 -34.11 -21.19 12.85
N GLN A 345 -34.78 -21.01 11.71
CA GLN A 345 -35.46 -22.10 11.00
C GLN A 345 -34.47 -23.07 10.36
N ALA A 346 -34.86 -24.33 10.20
CA ALA A 346 -34.00 -25.41 9.69
C ALA A 346 -33.48 -25.18 8.25
N SER A 347 -34.17 -24.39 7.44
CA SER A 347 -33.75 -24.04 6.07
C SER A 347 -32.70 -22.93 6.01
N ALA A 348 -32.46 -22.20 7.11
CA ALA A 348 -31.46 -21.16 7.17
C ALA A 348 -30.04 -21.74 7.08
N LYS A 349 -29.21 -21.18 6.19
CA LYS A 349 -27.82 -21.62 5.99
C LYS A 349 -26.81 -20.49 6.19
N TYR A 350 -27.24 -19.24 6.11
CA TYR A 350 -26.38 -18.08 6.24
C TYR A 350 -27.06 -16.99 7.07
N VAL A 351 -26.22 -16.16 7.69
CA VAL A 351 -26.58 -14.95 8.43
C VAL A 351 -26.04 -13.77 7.64
N LYS A 352 -26.94 -12.98 7.05
CA LYS A 352 -26.60 -11.77 6.32
C LYS A 352 -26.69 -10.56 7.23
N PHE A 353 -25.71 -9.68 7.12
CA PHE A 353 -25.56 -8.50 7.94
C PHE A 353 -25.72 -7.24 7.10
N TYR A 354 -26.44 -6.26 7.65
CA TYR A 354 -26.73 -4.99 7.00
C TYR A 354 -26.14 -3.82 7.79
N SER A 355 -25.30 -3.04 7.12
CA SER A 355 -24.80 -1.77 7.62
C SER A 355 -25.85 -0.66 7.52
N GLY A 356 -25.84 0.25 8.48
CA GLY A 356 -26.65 1.46 8.51
C GLY A 356 -26.27 2.48 7.43
N ASP A 357 -25.13 2.30 6.74
CA ASP A 357 -24.77 3.08 5.55
C ASP A 357 -25.59 2.71 4.30
N LYS A 358 -26.40 1.63 4.37
CA LYS A 358 -27.27 1.10 3.31
C LYS A 358 -26.56 0.57 2.06
N VAL A 359 -25.24 0.49 2.07
CA VAL A 359 -24.42 0.01 0.95
C VAL A 359 -23.70 -1.27 1.33
N TYR A 360 -23.10 -1.31 2.53
CA TYR A 360 -22.27 -2.41 2.97
C TYR A 360 -23.13 -3.57 3.47
N THR A 361 -22.87 -4.75 2.92
CA THR A 361 -23.42 -6.01 3.40
C THR A 361 -22.31 -7.05 3.45
N ASP A 362 -22.48 -7.99 4.36
CA ASP A 362 -21.61 -9.16 4.50
C ASP A 362 -22.48 -10.36 4.91
N ALA A 363 -21.95 -11.57 4.82
CA ALA A 363 -22.61 -12.76 5.32
C ALA A 363 -21.61 -13.74 5.91
N LEU A 364 -22.09 -14.48 6.90
CA LEU A 364 -21.43 -15.65 7.47
C LEU A 364 -22.32 -16.88 7.24
N SER A 365 -21.72 -18.03 6.97
CA SER A 365 -22.45 -19.30 7.11
C SER A 365 -22.95 -19.48 8.55
N LEU A 366 -24.02 -20.26 8.72
CA LEU A 366 -24.58 -20.51 10.05
C LEU A 366 -23.57 -21.15 11.01
N SER A 367 -22.68 -22.00 10.48
CA SER A 367 -21.59 -22.61 11.25
C SER A 367 -20.57 -21.58 11.72
N GLN A 368 -20.18 -20.64 10.87
CA GLN A 368 -19.32 -19.51 11.25
C GLN A 368 -20.00 -18.62 12.27
N ALA A 369 -21.26 -18.23 12.03
CA ALA A 369 -22.04 -17.36 12.92
C ALA A 369 -22.32 -17.95 14.32
N ASN A 370 -22.17 -19.27 14.47
CA ASN A 370 -22.29 -19.96 15.76
C ASN A 370 -20.99 -19.94 16.60
N GLY A 371 -19.96 -19.21 16.15
CA GLY A 371 -18.74 -18.98 16.93
C GLY A 371 -19.03 -18.32 18.27
N ASP A 372 -18.36 -18.78 19.32
CA ASP A 372 -18.62 -18.32 20.70
C ASP A 372 -18.07 -16.91 20.99
N ASP A 373 -17.22 -16.37 20.10
CA ASP A 373 -16.55 -15.06 20.20
C ASP A 373 -17.14 -14.00 19.24
N ILE A 374 -18.26 -14.29 18.59
CA ILE A 374 -18.93 -13.35 17.70
C ILE A 374 -19.93 -12.51 18.48
N MET A 375 -19.78 -11.18 18.37
CA MET A 375 -20.52 -10.24 19.19
C MET A 375 -21.08 -9.08 18.38
N VAL A 376 -22.29 -8.66 18.73
CA VAL A 376 -22.88 -7.39 18.32
C VAL A 376 -22.56 -6.36 19.41
N ALA A 377 -21.46 -5.63 19.22
CA ALA A 377 -20.83 -4.76 20.20
C ALA A 377 -21.40 -3.35 20.19
N VAL A 378 -21.53 -2.77 21.39
CA VAL A 378 -21.97 -1.37 21.64
C VAL A 378 -20.91 -0.55 22.36
N LEU A 379 -20.01 -1.22 23.08
CA LEU A 379 -18.96 -0.63 23.90
C LEU A 379 -17.59 -1.23 23.53
N MET A 380 -16.57 -0.39 23.59
CA MET A 380 -15.15 -0.77 23.49
C MET A 380 -14.37 -0.06 24.60
N ASP A 381 -13.62 -0.82 25.38
CA ASP A 381 -12.84 -0.35 26.53
C ASP A 381 -13.67 0.54 27.48
N GLY A 382 -14.86 0.06 27.83
CA GLY A 382 -15.78 0.72 28.76
C GLY A 382 -16.47 1.98 28.22
N LYS A 383 -16.30 2.31 26.93
CA LYS A 383 -16.85 3.52 26.31
C LYS A 383 -17.69 3.20 25.07
N PRO A 384 -18.70 4.03 24.73
CA PRO A 384 -19.46 3.86 23.49
C PRO A 384 -18.52 3.82 22.28
N ILE A 385 -18.77 2.90 21.35
CA ILE A 385 -17.98 2.81 20.13
C ILE A 385 -18.22 4.07 19.29
N PRO A 386 -17.19 4.83 18.90
CA PRO A 386 -17.37 6.00 18.06
C PRO A 386 -17.91 5.66 16.66
N GLN A 387 -18.65 6.59 16.03
CA GLN A 387 -19.16 6.38 14.66
C GLN A 387 -18.08 6.00 13.64
N GLN A 388 -16.86 6.55 13.76
CA GLN A 388 -15.74 6.24 12.87
C GLN A 388 -15.34 4.76 12.96
N LEU A 389 -15.42 4.21 14.17
CA LEU A 389 -15.16 2.79 14.48
C LEU A 389 -16.39 1.90 14.28
N GLY A 390 -17.50 2.45 13.77
CA GLY A 390 -18.70 1.71 13.43
C GLY A 390 -19.80 1.72 14.47
N GLY A 391 -19.71 2.57 15.48
CA GLY A 391 -20.81 2.77 16.43
C GLY A 391 -22.03 3.44 15.80
N PRO A 392 -23.23 3.23 16.34
CA PRO A 392 -23.46 2.85 17.73
C PRO A 392 -23.44 1.35 18.00
N VAL A 393 -23.51 0.54 16.94
CA VAL A 393 -23.49 -0.92 17.02
C VAL A 393 -22.61 -1.46 15.90
N ARG A 394 -21.71 -2.40 16.19
CA ARG A 394 -20.92 -3.09 15.18
C ARG A 394 -20.84 -4.58 15.43
N LEU A 395 -20.67 -5.35 14.36
CA LEU A 395 -20.29 -6.75 14.47
C LEU A 395 -18.79 -6.85 14.77
N ILE A 396 -18.44 -7.81 15.62
CA ILE A 396 -17.07 -8.23 15.93
C ILE A 396 -16.96 -9.73 15.64
N VAL A 397 -16.04 -10.08 14.74
CA VAL A 397 -15.77 -11.47 14.30
C VAL A 397 -14.27 -11.74 14.44
N PRO A 398 -13.76 -12.07 15.64
CA PRO A 398 -12.32 -12.00 15.95
C PRO A 398 -11.43 -12.90 15.09
N GLN A 399 -11.90 -14.09 14.74
CA GLN A 399 -11.13 -15.07 13.98
C GLN A 399 -11.09 -14.78 12.47
N MET A 400 -11.78 -13.73 12.02
CA MET A 400 -11.83 -13.32 10.62
C MET A 400 -11.28 -11.91 10.44
N TYR A 401 -10.85 -11.59 9.22
CA TYR A 401 -10.41 -10.23 8.91
C TYR A 401 -11.54 -9.23 9.05
N ALA A 402 -11.17 -8.03 9.49
CA ALA A 402 -12.04 -6.93 9.88
C ALA A 402 -13.15 -6.54 8.89
N TYR A 403 -13.05 -6.91 7.61
CA TYR A 403 -14.13 -6.65 6.66
C TYR A 403 -15.40 -7.47 6.98
N LYS A 404 -15.26 -8.65 7.59
CA LYS A 404 -16.41 -9.40 8.14
C LYS A 404 -17.05 -8.74 9.36
N SER A 405 -16.34 -7.83 10.03
CA SER A 405 -16.81 -7.13 11.23
C SER A 405 -17.57 -5.84 10.86
N VAL A 406 -18.78 -6.03 10.32
CA VAL A 406 -19.68 -4.98 9.80
C VAL A 406 -19.84 -3.81 10.77
N LYS A 407 -19.58 -2.59 10.28
CA LYS A 407 -19.82 -1.35 11.00
C LYS A 407 -21.28 -0.92 10.90
N TRP A 408 -21.74 -0.13 11.87
CA TRP A 408 -23.07 0.46 11.89
C TRP A 408 -24.17 -0.60 11.73
N LEU A 409 -23.99 -1.77 12.35
CA LEU A 409 -24.86 -2.92 12.16
C LEU A 409 -26.29 -2.58 12.60
N GLN A 410 -27.24 -2.67 11.68
CA GLN A 410 -28.66 -2.40 11.93
C GLN A 410 -29.57 -3.59 11.61
N GLY A 411 -29.10 -4.57 10.86
CA GLY A 411 -29.94 -5.68 10.42
C GLY A 411 -29.20 -7.00 10.35
N ILE A 412 -29.90 -8.05 10.75
CA ILE A 412 -29.52 -9.45 10.56
C ILE A 412 -30.67 -10.15 9.82
N GLU A 413 -30.36 -10.88 8.76
CA GLU A 413 -31.34 -11.67 8.02
C GLU A 413 -30.83 -13.10 7.85
N LEU A 414 -31.65 -14.07 8.25
CA LEU A 414 -31.36 -15.48 8.03
C LEU A 414 -31.82 -15.88 6.63
N ILE A 415 -30.92 -16.42 5.82
CA ILE A 415 -31.17 -16.75 4.41
C ILE A 415 -30.72 -18.17 4.07
N GLU A 416 -31.37 -18.77 3.08
CA GLU A 416 -31.05 -20.13 2.62
C GLU A 416 -29.88 -20.15 1.63
N LYS A 417 -29.80 -19.14 0.75
CA LYS A 417 -28.79 -19.06 -0.31
C LYS A 417 -27.62 -18.20 0.14
N GLU A 418 -26.44 -18.54 -0.36
CA GLU A 418 -25.23 -17.77 -0.08
C GLU A 418 -25.35 -16.32 -0.58
N HIS A 419 -24.81 -15.39 0.19
CA HIS A 419 -24.72 -13.97 -0.17
C HIS A 419 -23.25 -13.54 -0.16
N MET A 420 -22.74 -13.10 -1.30
CA MET A 420 -21.42 -12.50 -1.38
C MET A 420 -21.51 -11.03 -0.96
N GLY A 421 -20.77 -10.67 0.09
CA GLY A 421 -20.71 -9.32 0.62
C GLY A 421 -19.98 -8.33 -0.29
N TYR A 422 -19.82 -7.10 0.21
CA TYR A 422 -19.27 -5.98 -0.57
C TYR A 422 -17.85 -6.24 -1.10
N TRP A 423 -16.98 -6.85 -0.29
CA TRP A 423 -15.58 -7.09 -0.69
C TRP A 423 -15.41 -8.42 -1.41
N GLU A 424 -16.24 -9.39 -1.13
CA GLU A 424 -16.22 -10.73 -1.70
C GLU A 424 -16.53 -10.66 -3.20
N VAL A 425 -17.52 -9.86 -3.61
CA VAL A 425 -17.78 -9.58 -5.03
C VAL A 425 -16.63 -8.84 -5.71
N ARG A 426 -15.70 -8.26 -4.93
CA ARG A 426 -14.47 -7.59 -5.39
C ARG A 426 -13.23 -8.48 -5.23
N GLY A 427 -13.41 -9.79 -5.08
CA GLY A 427 -12.31 -10.76 -5.09
C GLY A 427 -11.57 -10.91 -3.76
N TYR A 428 -12.12 -10.39 -2.66
CA TYR A 428 -11.67 -10.78 -1.33
C TYR A 428 -12.18 -12.18 -0.98
N ASP A 429 -11.47 -12.83 -0.07
CA ASP A 429 -11.78 -14.19 0.36
C ASP A 429 -13.13 -14.24 1.10
N ASN A 430 -13.97 -15.21 0.76
CA ASN A 430 -15.32 -15.30 1.31
C ASN A 430 -15.33 -15.66 2.81
N ASP A 431 -14.40 -16.51 3.26
CA ASP A 431 -14.39 -16.96 4.66
C ASP A 431 -13.55 -16.05 5.56
N ALA A 432 -12.61 -15.31 4.97
CA ALA A 432 -11.83 -14.29 5.65
C ALA A 432 -11.02 -14.73 6.90
N TRP A 433 -10.81 -16.02 7.13
CA TRP A 433 -10.06 -16.54 8.27
C TRP A 433 -8.67 -15.90 8.38
N VAL A 434 -8.38 -15.32 9.55
CA VAL A 434 -7.08 -14.71 9.83
C VAL A 434 -5.98 -15.77 9.67
N GLY A 435 -4.98 -15.47 8.84
CA GLY A 435 -3.85 -16.36 8.56
C GLY A 435 -4.10 -17.45 7.50
N LYS A 436 -5.36 -17.69 7.08
CA LYS A 436 -5.69 -18.68 6.03
C LYS A 436 -6.16 -18.01 4.74
N SER A 437 -6.94 -16.94 4.83
CA SER A 437 -7.55 -16.30 3.67
C SER A 437 -6.55 -15.51 2.81
N ASN A 438 -6.88 -15.34 1.53
CA ASN A 438 -6.03 -14.61 0.57
C ASN A 438 -6.10 -13.09 0.83
N ALA A 439 -5.06 -12.53 1.45
CA ALA A 439 -4.74 -11.10 1.37
C ALA A 439 -3.57 -10.90 0.41
#